data_AF-A0A1I3EC24-F1
#
_entry.id   AF-A0A1I3EC24-F1
#
_cell.length_a   1.000
_cell.length_b   1.000
_cell.length_c   1.000
_cell.angle_alpha   90.00
_cell.angle_beta   90.00
_cell.angle_gamma   90.00
#
_symmetry.space_group_name_H-M   'P 1'
#
loop_
_entity.id
_entity.type
_entity.pdbx_description
1 polymer ?
#
loop_
_entity_poly.entity_id
_entity_poly.type
_entity_poly.pdbx_seq_one_letter_code
_entity_poly.pdbx_strand_id
1 'polypeptide(L)' 'MEILVHPSSSEEQNLLESLLKKMKISFERKETSQKIIVSDAEMESISRGLEQANNGGIVSSVDVHNKAKLLCVK' A
#
# COMPACT_ATOMS: atom_id res chain seq x y z
N MET A 1 7.25 15.91 -1.97
CA MET A 1 5.92 15.29 -1.87
C MET A 1 5.54 14.88 -3.27
N GLU A 2 5.36 13.59 -3.51
CA GLU A 2 5.04 13.05 -4.83
C GLU A 2 3.63 12.47 -4.77
N ILE A 3 2.83 12.73 -5.81
CA ILE A 3 1.48 12.18 -5.95
C ILE A 3 1.57 11.06 -6.97
N LEU A 4 1.20 9.86 -6.56
CA LEU A 4 1.21 8.67 -7.40
C LEU A 4 -0.22 8.35 -7.81
N VAL A 5 -0.47 8.29 -9.12
CA VAL A 5 -1.81 8.07 -9.69
C VAL A 5 -1.80 6.78 -10.47
N HIS A 6 -2.75 5.90 -10.16
CA HIS A 6 -2.95 4.62 -10.83
C HIS A 6 -4.23 4.65 -11.66
N PRO A 7 -4.16 5.00 -12.96
CA PRO A 7 -5.33 4.97 -13.83
C PRO A 7 -5.81 3.52 -14.01
N SER A 8 -7.13 3.35 -14.05
CA SER A 8 -7.80 2.05 -14.13
C SER A 8 -7.93 1.54 -15.56
N SER A 9 -7.76 2.41 -16.56
CA SER A 9 -7.78 2.06 -17.98
C SER A 9 -6.83 2.92 -18.83
N SER A 10 -6.58 2.47 -20.07
CA SER A 10 -5.81 3.23 -21.07
C SER A 10 -6.44 4.58 -21.41
N GLU A 11 -7.77 4.64 -21.46
CA GLU A 11 -8.52 5.87 -21.75
C GLU A 11 -8.36 6.87 -20.61
N GLU A 12 -8.46 6.41 -19.35
CA GLU A 12 -8.25 7.24 -18.17
C GLU A 12 -6.82 7.78 -18.12
N GLN A 13 -5.83 6.93 -18.40
CA GLN A 13 -4.43 7.36 -18.47
C GLN A 13 -4.23 8.46 -19.52
N ASN A 14 -4.75 8.28 -20.74
CA ASN A 14 -4.62 9.24 -21.83
C ASN A 14 -5.31 10.58 -21.51
N LEU A 15 -6.47 10.53 -20.86
CA LEU A 15 -7.19 11.72 -20.40
C LEU A 15 -6.38 12.47 -19.35
N LEU A 16 -5.85 11.76 -18.36
CA LEU A 16 -5.07 12.34 -17.26
C LEU A 16 -3.79 13.00 -17.79
N GLU A 17 -3.05 12.32 -18.66
CA GLU A 17 -1.83 12.89 -19.27
C GLU A 17 -2.14 14.14 -20.10
N SER A 18 -3.24 14.12 -20.85
CA SER A 18 -3.68 15.27 -21.65
C SER A 18 -4.07 16.46 -20.77
N LEU A 19 -4.74 16.21 -19.64
CA LEU A 19 -5.13 17.22 -18.68
C LEU A 19 -3.89 17.84 -17.99
N LEU A 20 -2.98 17.00 -17.49
CA LEU A 20 -1.76 17.45 -16.82
C LEU A 20 -0.86 18.27 -17.75
N LYS A 21 -0.74 17.86 -19.03
CA LYS A 21 -0.06 18.65 -20.07
C LYS A 21 -0.69 20.03 -20.25
N LYS A 22 -2.02 20.12 -20.34
CA LYS A 22 -2.73 21.42 -20.46
C LYS A 22 -2.50 22.31 -19.25
N MET A 23 -2.44 21.72 -18.06
CA MET A 23 -2.19 22.43 -16.80
C MET A 23 -0.70 22.77 -16.59
N LYS A 24 0.20 22.35 -17.49
CA LYS A 24 1.66 22.50 -17.37
C LYS A 24 2.22 21.89 -16.07
N ILE A 25 1.59 20.82 -15.60
CA ILE A 25 2.08 20.05 -14.46
C ILE A 25 3.08 19.01 -14.99
N SER A 26 4.27 18.98 -14.41
CA SER A 26 5.28 17.96 -14.73
C SER A 26 4.85 16.62 -14.16
N PHE A 27 4.88 15.58 -15.00
CA PHE A 27 4.61 14.21 -14.60
C PHE A 27 5.55 13.26 -15.35
N GLU A 28 5.81 12.10 -14.74
CA GLU A 28 6.58 11.03 -15.36
C GLU A 28 5.72 9.77 -15.38
N ARG A 29 5.73 9.08 -16.53
CA ARG A 29 5.12 7.75 -16.60
C ARG A 29 6.11 6.76 -15.99
N LYS A 30 5.76 6.21 -14.83
CA LYS A 30 6.44 5.04 -14.27
C LYS A 30 5.73 3.80 -14.77
N GLU A 31 6.36 3.09 -15.70
CA GLU A 31 5.98 1.73 -16.06
C GLU A 31 6.32 0.82 -14.87
N THR A 32 5.36 0.60 -13.97
CA THR A 32 5.49 -0.40 -12.92
C THR A 32 5.27 -1.78 -13.55
N SER A 33 6.23 -2.23 -14.35
CA SER A 33 6.22 -3.55 -14.99
C SER A 33 6.47 -4.69 -14.00
N GLN A 34 6.66 -4.39 -12.71
CA GLN A 34 6.58 -5.38 -11.64
C GLN A 34 5.12 -5.66 -11.28
N LYS A 35 4.43 -6.38 -12.18
CA LYS A 35 3.29 -7.18 -11.74
C LYS A 35 3.84 -8.26 -10.82
N ILE A 36 3.76 -8.01 -9.51
CA ILE A 36 4.06 -9.04 -8.51
C ILE A 36 2.95 -10.07 -8.63
N ILE A 37 3.28 -11.24 -9.18
CA ILE A 37 2.37 -12.38 -9.20
C ILE A 37 2.39 -12.93 -7.78
N VAL A 38 1.33 -12.66 -7.04
CA VAL A 38 1.05 -13.25 -5.73
C VAL A 38 0.17 -14.47 -5.94
N SER A 39 0.50 -15.57 -5.26
CA SER A 39 -0.36 -16.74 -5.16
C SER A 39 -1.63 -16.43 -4.35
N ASP A 40 -2.66 -17.26 -4.50
CA ASP A 40 -3.92 -17.09 -3.76
C ASP A 40 -3.69 -17.10 -2.24
N ALA A 41 -2.78 -17.95 -1.76
CA ALA A 41 -2.42 -18.02 -0.34
C ALA A 41 -1.72 -16.75 0.17
N GLU A 42 -0.85 -16.16 -0.66
CA GLU A 42 -0.21 -14.88 -0.33
C GLU A 42 -1.22 -13.74 -0.33
N MET A 43 -2.15 -13.73 -1.30
CA MET A 43 -3.21 -12.73 -1.37
C MET A 43 -4.17 -12.81 -0.17
N GLU A 44 -4.50 -14.02 0.28
CA GLU A 44 -5.30 -14.25 1.49
C GLU A 44 -4.56 -13.73 2.74
N SER A 45 -3.25 -14.03 2.85
CA SER A 45 -2.43 -13.56 3.96
C SER A 45 -2.32 -12.03 3.99
N ILE A 46 -2.19 -11.39 2.83
CA ILE A 46 -2.17 -9.91 2.70
C ILE A 46 -3.52 -9.34 3.14
N SER A 47 -4.62 -9.90 2.64
CA SER A 47 -5.98 -9.44 2.96
C SER A 47 -6.24 -9.51 4.47
N ARG A 48 -5.89 -10.63 5.10
CA ARG A 48 -6.00 -10.81 6.56
C ARG A 48 -5.14 -9.78 7.33
N GLY A 49 -3.92 -9.51 6.87
CA GLY A 49 -3.06 -8.50 7.50
C GLY A 49 -3.65 -7.08 7.42
N LEU A 50 -4.23 -6.72 6.28
CA LEU A 50 -4.91 -5.43 6.09
C LEU A 50 -6.16 -5.29 6.97
N GLU A 51 -6.96 -6.34 7.09
CA GLU A 51 -8.11 -6.36 8.00
C GLU A 51 -7.68 -6.21 9.46
N GLN A 52 -6.62 -6.89 9.88
CA GLN A 52 -6.06 -6.73 11.23
C GLN A 52 -5.55 -5.31 11.49
N ALA A 53 -4.96 -4.66 10.48
CA ALA A 53 -4.55 -3.26 10.56
C ALA A 53 -5.74 -2.32 10.75
N ASN A 54 -6.76 -2.46 9.90
CA ASN A 54 -7.96 -1.61 9.92
C ASN A 54 -8.77 -1.77 11.21
N ASN A 55 -8.80 -2.98 11.78
CA ASN A 55 -9.51 -3.27 13.01
C ASN A 55 -8.70 -2.96 14.29
N GLY A 56 -7.52 -2.32 14.17
CA GLY A 56 -6.68 -1.97 15.31
C GLY A 56 -6.05 -3.17 16.03
N GLY A 57 -6.00 -4.33 15.38
CA GLY A 57 -5.40 -5.56 15.91
C GLY A 57 -3.87 -5.58 15.87
N ILE A 58 -3.24 -4.58 15.25
CA ILE A 58 -1.78 -4.44 15.21
C ILE A 58 -1.31 -3.76 16.49
N VAL A 59 -0.70 -4.53 17.36
CA VAL A 59 -0.10 -4.04 18.62
C VAL A 59 1.33 -3.61 18.35
N SER A 60 1.76 -2.50 18.96
CA SER A 60 3.16 -2.06 18.88
C SER A 60 4.08 -3.15 19.42
N SER A 61 5.18 -3.39 18.70
CA SER A 61 6.21 -4.33 19.14
C SER A 61 6.74 -3.96 20.53
N VAL A 62 6.88 -2.67 20.83
CA VAL A 62 7.34 -2.20 22.15
C VAL A 62 6.38 -2.63 23.26
N ASP A 63 5.08 -2.52 23.02
CA ASP A 63 4.04 -2.89 24.00
C ASP A 63 4.00 -4.40 24.24
N VAL A 64 4.18 -5.19 23.17
CA VAL A 64 4.30 -6.65 23.26
C VAL A 64 5.53 -7.04 24.08
N HIS A 65 6.69 -6.42 23.84
CA HIS A 65 7.91 -6.70 24.59
C HIS A 65 7.80 -6.28 26.06
N ASN A 66 7.18 -5.14 26.35
CA ASN A 66 6.95 -4.68 27.72
C ASN A 66 5.99 -5.62 28.47
N LYS A 67 4.90 -6.06 27.82
CA LYS A 67 3.97 -7.04 28.40
C LYS A 67 4.64 -8.39 28.64
N ALA A 68 5.47 -8.86 27.72
CA ALA A 68 6.24 -10.09 27.87
C ALA A 68 7.24 -10.00 29.04
N LYS A 69 7.94 -8.86 29.19
CA LYS A 69 8.81 -8.63 30.35
C LYS A 69 8.04 -8.73 31.65
N LEU A 70 6.88 -8.08 31.77
CA LEU A 70 6.04 -8.14 32.97
C LEU A 70 5.56 -9.58 33.31
N LEU A 71 5.28 -10.40 32.30
CA LEU A 71 4.88 -11.81 32.49
C LEU A 71 6.03 -12.73 32.87
N CYS A 72 7.26 -12.38 32.50
CA CYS A 72 8.47 -13.16 32.76
C CYS A 72 9.23 -12.74 34.04
N VAL A 73 8.80 -11.67 34.71
CA VAL A 73 9.32 -11.32 36.04
C VAL A 73 8.60 -12.20 37.06
N LYS A 74 9.35 -13.16 37.60
CA LYS A 74 8.94 -14.08 38.67
C LYS A 74 9.51 -13.59 39.99
#